data_AF-A0A9D5AG14-F1
#
_entry.id   AF-A0A9D5AG14-F1
#
_cell.length_a   1.000
_cell.length_b   1.000
_cell.length_c   1.000
_cell.angle_alpha   90.00
_cell.angle_beta   90.00
_cell.angle_gamma   90.00
#
_symmetry.space_group_name_H-M   'P 1'
#
loop_
_entity.id
_entity.type
_entity.pdbx_description
1 polymer ?
#
loop_
_entity_poly.entity_id
_entity_poly.type
_entity_poly.pdbx_seq_one_letter_code
_entity_poly.pdbx_strand_id
1 'polypeptide(L)'
;MRVPSVEDVFALGDCAGFLEQTGRPVLPALAQVVERQGKFLVELFNKIGKQDRGKALSATGIPFGDSFVYKHLGSMASVGAYKALVDLRQSKDAKGLSLAGFVSWLIWRSAYLTRVLSWRNKFYVAVNWGPTFVFGRDNSRIG
;
A
#
# COMPACT_ATOMS: atom_id res chain seq x y z
N MET A 1 -13.67 -0.68 -8.78
CA MET A 1 -13.58 -1.47 -7.53
C MET A 1 -14.85 -2.24 -7.27
N ARG A 2 -16.04 -1.75 -7.63
CA ARG A 2 -17.21 -2.63 -7.82
C ARG A 2 -16.99 -3.56 -9.02
N VAL A 3 -17.42 -4.82 -8.91
CA VAL A 3 -17.38 -5.79 -10.00
C VAL A 3 -18.50 -5.45 -11.01
N PRO A 4 -18.23 -5.39 -12.33
CA PRO A 4 -19.24 -4.93 -13.31
C PRO A 4 -20.52 -5.76 -13.36
N SER A 5 -20.46 -7.05 -13.04
CA SER A 5 -21.57 -8.00 -13.17
C SER A 5 -22.47 -8.11 -11.93
N VAL A 6 -22.11 -7.49 -10.80
CA VAL A 6 -22.82 -7.64 -9.51
C VAL A 6 -22.72 -6.37 -8.67
N GLU A 7 -23.84 -5.88 -8.15
CA GLU A 7 -23.91 -4.56 -7.50
C GLU A 7 -23.33 -4.55 -6.07
N ASP A 8 -23.38 -5.67 -5.37
CA ASP A 8 -22.98 -5.79 -3.96
C ASP A 8 -21.57 -6.36 -3.76
N VAL A 9 -20.83 -6.56 -4.85
CA VAL A 9 -19.50 -7.19 -4.81
C VAL A 9 -18.40 -6.19 -5.17
N PHE A 10 -17.43 -6.08 -4.27
CA PHE A 10 -16.26 -5.21 -4.40
C PHE A 10 -14.97 -6.03 -4.40
N ALA A 11 -14.05 -5.69 -5.28
CA ALA A 11 -12.71 -6.26 -5.36
C ALA A 11 -11.66 -5.16 -5.13
N LEU A 12 -10.58 -5.50 -4.41
CA LEU A 12 -9.45 -4.64 -4.08
C LEU A 12 -8.14 -5.42 -4.11
N GLY A 13 -7.04 -4.73 -4.37
CA GLY A 13 -5.71 -5.33 -4.50
C GLY A 13 -5.50 -6.07 -5.81
N ASP A 14 -4.60 -7.05 -5.79
CA ASP A 14 -4.13 -7.73 -7.00
C ASP A 14 -5.22 -8.57 -7.68
N CYS A 15 -6.26 -8.98 -6.93
CA CYS A 15 -7.44 -9.65 -7.48
C CYS A 15 -8.42 -8.70 -8.19
N ALA A 16 -8.28 -7.39 -8.02
CA ALA A 16 -9.09 -6.37 -8.71
C ALA A 16 -8.52 -6.00 -10.08
N GLY A 17 -7.67 -6.87 -10.65
CA GLY A 17 -7.04 -6.71 -11.94
C GLY A 17 -8.05 -6.30 -13.01
N PHE A 18 -7.85 -5.09 -13.54
CA PHE A 18 -8.61 -4.55 -14.65
C PHE A 18 -8.41 -5.45 -15.88
N LEU A 19 -9.35 -6.34 -16.12
CA LEU A 19 -9.45 -7.11 -17.37
C LEU A 19 -9.86 -6.14 -18.49
N GLU A 20 -9.23 -6.29 -19.66
CA GLU A 20 -9.38 -5.49 -20.90
C GLU A 20 -10.80 -4.99 -21.20
N GLN A 21 -11.84 -5.74 -20.81
CA GLN A 21 -13.25 -5.39 -20.98
C GLN A 21 -13.69 -4.07 -20.32
N THR A 22 -12.93 -3.54 -19.37
CA THR A 22 -13.29 -2.34 -18.61
C THR A 22 -12.62 -1.05 -19.08
N GLY A 23 -11.65 -1.14 -20.00
CA GLY A 23 -11.02 0.02 -20.66
C GLY A 23 -10.24 0.99 -19.76
N ARG A 24 -9.93 0.64 -18.50
CA ARG A 24 -9.15 1.50 -17.59
C ARG A 24 -7.76 0.93 -17.33
N PRO A 25 -6.74 1.78 -17.09
CA PRO A 25 -5.37 1.33 -16.88
C PRO A 25 -5.23 0.46 -15.63
N VAL A 26 -4.42 -0.59 -15.75
CA VAL A 26 -4.09 -1.48 -14.63
C VAL A 26 -3.24 -0.72 -13.61
N LEU A 27 -3.67 -0.75 -12.34
CA LEU A 27 -2.89 -0.19 -11.24
C LEU A 27 -1.75 -1.14 -10.88
N PRO A 28 -0.58 -0.63 -10.47
CA PRO A 28 0.55 -1.48 -10.12
C PRO A 28 0.23 -2.35 -8.90
N ALA A 29 0.70 -3.59 -8.91
CA ALA A 29 0.58 -4.55 -7.80
C ALA A 29 1.46 -4.14 -6.62
N LEU A 30 1.02 -3.11 -5.89
CA LEU A 30 1.73 -2.49 -4.77
C LEU A 30 0.83 -2.45 -3.54
N ALA A 31 1.38 -2.77 -2.37
CA ALA A 31 0.68 -2.66 -1.09
C ALA A 31 0.07 -1.26 -0.87
N GLN A 32 0.73 -0.22 -1.38
CA GLN A 32 0.23 1.16 -1.33
C GLN A 32 -1.07 1.37 -2.11
N VAL A 33 -1.25 0.68 -3.24
CA VAL A 33 -2.50 0.73 -4.01
C VAL A 33 -3.62 0.12 -3.18
N VAL A 34 -3.40 -1.07 -2.62
CA VAL A 34 -4.39 -1.79 -1.80
C VAL A 34 -4.79 -1.00 -0.56
N GLU A 35 -3.83 -0.39 0.14
CA GLU A 35 -4.10 0.45 1.32
C GLU A 35 -5.02 1.64 0.97
N ARG A 36 -4.77 2.28 -0.17
CA ARG A 36 -5.57 3.42 -0.65
C ARG A 36 -6.96 2.99 -1.12
N GLN A 37 -7.04 1.87 -1.83
CA GLN A 37 -8.30 1.25 -2.23
C GLN A 37 -9.15 0.90 -1.00
N GLY A 38 -8.55 0.34 0.05
CA GLY A 38 -9.21 0.05 1.31
C GLY A 38 -9.77 1.31 1.99
N LYS A 39 -8.97 2.38 2.10
CA LYS A 39 -9.44 3.67 2.66
C LYS A 39 -10.61 4.26 1.88
N PHE A 40 -10.52 4.26 0.55
CA PHE A 40 -11.61 4.72 -0.31
C PHE A 40 -12.88 3.88 -0.11
N LEU A 41 -12.75 2.56 0.00
CA LEU A 41 -13.90 1.67 0.20
C LEU A 41 -14.56 1.89 1.57
N VAL A 42 -13.76 2.12 2.62
CA VAL A 42 -14.29 2.47 3.96
C VAL A 42 -15.05 3.79 3.92
N GLU A 43 -14.51 4.81 3.26
CA GLU A 43 -15.22 6.09 3.09
C GLU A 43 -16.52 5.93 2.32
N LEU A 44 -16.52 5.09 1.27
CA LEU A 44 -17.71 4.77 0.50
C LEU A 44 -18.77 4.05 1.34
N PHE A 45 -18.40 3.01 2.08
CA PHE A 45 -19.32 2.28 2.96
C PHE A 45 -19.87 3.17 4.09
N ASN A 46 -19.04 4.04 4.66
CA ASN A 46 -19.50 5.02 5.65
C ASN A 46 -20.51 6.02 5.05
N LYS A 47 -20.36 6.42 3.78
CA LYS A 47 -21.33 7.28 3.08
C LYS A 47 -22.65 6.55 2.84
N ILE A 48 -22.59 5.32 2.34
CA ILE A 48 -23.77 4.48 2.09
C ILE A 48 -24.55 4.23 3.39
N GLY A 49 -23.86 3.82 4.46
CA GLY A 49 -24.48 3.57 5.76
C GLY A 49 -25.18 4.80 6.35
N LYS A 50 -24.67 6.01 6.09
CA LYS A 50 -25.30 7.28 6.51
C LYS A 50 -26.54 7.62 5.67
N GLN A 51 -26.54 7.35 4.37
CA GLN A 51 -27.69 7.61 3.49
C GLN A 51 -28.86 6.66 3.78
N ASP A 52 -28.57 5.39 4.04
CA ASP A 52 -29.60 4.35 4.22
C ASP A 52 -30.06 4.15 5.67
N ARG A 53 -29.66 5.05 6.59
CA ARG A 53 -29.88 4.90 8.05
C ARG A 53 -29.45 3.53 8.59
N GLY A 54 -28.43 2.91 7.99
CA GLY A 54 -27.94 1.58 8.38
C GLY A 54 -28.77 0.38 7.90
N LYS A 55 -29.70 0.54 6.96
CA LYS A 55 -30.38 -0.60 6.33
C LYS A 55 -29.45 -1.33 5.37
N ALA A 56 -29.12 -2.58 5.68
CA ALA A 56 -28.43 -3.46 4.73
C ALA A 56 -29.37 -3.72 3.52
N LEU A 57 -28.80 -3.71 2.30
CA LEU A 57 -29.50 -4.02 1.03
C LEU A 57 -30.54 -3.00 0.53
N SER A 58 -30.64 -1.80 1.11
CA SER A 58 -31.56 -0.76 0.62
C SER A 58 -30.98 0.15 -0.46
N ALA A 59 -29.68 0.05 -0.73
CA ALA A 59 -28.94 1.01 -1.53
C ALA A 59 -29.05 0.72 -3.04
N THR A 60 -30.27 0.65 -3.57
CA THR A 60 -30.50 0.61 -5.03
C THR A 60 -30.18 1.96 -5.64
N GLY A 61 -29.13 2.03 -6.46
CA GLY A 61 -28.78 3.24 -7.22
C GLY A 61 -27.86 4.23 -6.50
N ILE A 62 -26.89 3.77 -5.71
CA ILE A 62 -25.86 4.66 -5.14
C ILE A 62 -25.12 5.36 -6.30
N PRO A 63 -25.17 6.71 -6.43
CA PRO A 63 -24.26 7.41 -7.29
C PRO A 63 -22.87 7.27 -6.66
N PHE A 64 -22.13 6.25 -7.10
CA PHE A 64 -20.72 6.13 -6.79
C PHE A 64 -20.08 7.43 -7.29
N GLY A 65 -19.60 8.26 -6.35
CA GLY A 65 -18.96 9.53 -6.66
C GLY A 65 -17.70 9.35 -7.50
N ASP A 66 -16.76 10.28 -7.39
CA ASP A 66 -15.57 10.28 -8.23
C ASP A 66 -14.82 8.93 -8.22
N SER A 67 -14.42 8.49 -9.42
CA SER A 67 -13.65 7.26 -9.58
C SER A 67 -12.35 7.32 -8.77
N PHE A 68 -11.94 6.18 -8.19
CA PHE A 68 -10.68 6.09 -7.47
C PHE A 68 -9.50 6.48 -8.37
N VAL A 69 -8.78 7.54 -7.98
CA VAL A 69 -7.54 7.99 -8.63
C VAL A 69 -6.36 7.63 -7.74
N TYR A 70 -5.46 6.79 -8.26
CA TYR A 70 -4.24 6.44 -7.55
C TYR A 70 -3.22 7.57 -7.65
N LYS A 71 -2.77 8.07 -6.50
CA LYS A 71 -1.64 9.00 -6.40
C LYS A 71 -0.40 8.25 -5.88
N HIS A 72 0.63 8.17 -6.72
CA HIS A 72 1.93 7.61 -6.33
C HIS A 72 2.58 8.51 -5.27
N LEU A 73 3.13 7.90 -4.21
CA LEU A 73 3.72 8.62 -3.07
C LEU A 73 5.25 8.58 -3.10
N GLY A 74 5.83 7.92 -4.10
CA GLY A 74 7.23 7.57 -4.13
C GLY A 74 7.45 6.07 -3.96
N SER A 75 8.65 5.62 -4.30
CA SER A 75 9.12 4.25 -4.20
C SER A 75 10.39 4.21 -3.34
N MET A 76 10.59 3.11 -2.61
CA MET A 76 11.80 2.90 -1.84
C MET A 76 12.22 1.44 -1.93
N ALA A 77 13.51 1.20 -2.10
CA ALA A 77 14.07 -0.14 -2.24
C ALA A 77 15.38 -0.26 -1.44
N SER A 78 15.50 -1.29 -0.61
CA SER A 78 16.78 -1.63 0.01
C SER A 78 17.61 -2.48 -0.96
N VAL A 79 18.88 -2.11 -1.15
CA VAL A 79 19.81 -2.80 -2.07
C VAL A 79 20.78 -3.70 -1.28
N GLY A 80 20.67 -3.75 0.05
CA GLY A 80 21.62 -4.44 0.92
C GLY A 80 22.86 -3.59 1.24
N ALA A 81 23.82 -4.17 1.97
CA ALA A 81 25.07 -3.50 2.38
C ALA A 81 24.87 -2.09 2.98
N TYR A 82 23.84 -1.92 3.81
CA TYR A 82 23.47 -0.64 4.43
C TYR A 82 23.14 0.48 3.43
N LYS A 83 22.69 0.12 2.21
CA LYS A 83 22.28 1.06 1.17
C LYS A 83 20.81 0.85 0.81
N ALA A 84 20.13 1.96 0.54
CA ALA A 84 18.80 1.96 -0.05
C ALA A 84 18.68 3.09 -1.06
N LEU A 85 17.64 2.99 -1.87
CA LEU A 85 17.17 3.98 -2.81
C LEU A 85 15.82 4.48 -2.32
N VAL A 86 15.66 5.80 -2.26
CA VAL A 86 14.41 6.47 -1.92
C VAL A 86 14.13 7.45 -3.04
N ASP A 87 13.03 7.24 -3.75
CA ASP A 87 12.55 8.13 -4.79
C ASP A 87 11.16 8.66 -4.40
N LEU A 88 11.09 9.93 -4.01
CA LEU A 88 9.83 10.59 -3.62
C LEU A 88 9.18 11.33 -4.80
N ARG A 89 9.57 11.04 -6.04
CA ARG A 89 8.93 11.60 -7.22
C ARG A 89 7.51 11.04 -7.37
N GLN A 90 6.54 11.96 -7.47
CA GLN A 90 5.13 11.62 -7.67
C GLN A 90 4.79 11.36 -9.14
N SER A 91 5.60 11.86 -10.07
CA SER A 91 5.50 11.66 -11.52
C SER A 91 6.89 11.78 -12.15
N LYS A 92 7.07 11.29 -13.40
CA LYS A 92 8.33 11.37 -14.15
C LYS A 92 8.85 12.81 -14.28
N ASP A 93 7.94 13.78 -14.36
CA ASP A 93 8.24 15.22 -14.49
C ASP A 93 8.20 16.00 -13.17
N ALA A 94 7.91 15.33 -12.04
CA ALA A 94 7.83 15.99 -10.75
C ALA A 94 9.23 16.27 -10.18
N LYS A 95 9.46 17.49 -9.67
CA LYS A 95 10.61 17.80 -8.78
C LYS A 95 10.44 17.04 -7.46
N GLY A 96 10.83 15.77 -7.44
CA GLY A 96 10.90 14.94 -6.24
C GLY A 96 12.34 14.68 -5.82
N LEU A 97 12.52 14.41 -4.54
CA LEU A 97 13.79 14.06 -3.94
C LEU A 97 14.12 12.59 -4.22
N SER A 98 15.26 12.34 -4.87
CA SER A 98 15.80 11.00 -5.09
C SER A 98 17.14 10.89 -4.36
N LEU A 99 17.24 9.97 -3.41
CA LEU A 99 18.40 9.77 -2.55
C LEU A 99 18.88 8.32 -2.62
N ALA A 100 20.18 8.13 -2.64
CA ALA A 100 20.83 6.83 -2.58
C ALA A 100 21.88 6.79 -1.47
N GLY A 101 22.00 5.65 -0.79
CA GLY A 101 23.08 5.38 0.17
C GLY A 101 22.61 5.12 1.59
N PHE A 102 23.46 5.42 2.57
CA PHE A 102 23.23 5.09 3.98
C PHE A 102 22.09 5.90 4.61
N VAL A 103 21.99 7.19 4.28
CA VAL A 103 20.90 8.04 4.78
C VAL A 103 19.54 7.53 4.26
N SER A 104 19.46 7.17 2.98
CA SER A 104 18.28 6.52 2.40
C SER A 104 17.96 5.20 3.09
N TRP A 105 18.98 4.45 3.52
CA TRP A 105 18.79 3.20 4.25
C TRP A 105 18.17 3.41 5.64
N LEU A 106 18.60 4.44 6.37
CA LEU A 106 17.95 4.83 7.64
C LEU A 106 16.50 5.26 7.42
N ILE A 107 16.24 6.09 6.40
CA ILE A 107 14.87 6.52 6.05
C ILE A 107 13.99 5.31 5.72
N TRP A 108 14.50 4.37 4.92
CA TRP A 108 13.78 3.15 4.55
C TRP A 108 13.44 2.30 5.79
N ARG A 109 14.40 2.12 6.71
CA ARG A 109 14.18 1.37 7.96
C ARG A 109 13.12 2.02 8.85
N SER A 110 13.18 3.34 9.02
CA SER A 110 12.20 4.11 9.79
C SER A 110 10.80 4.02 9.17
N ALA A 111 10.68 4.19 7.85
CA ALA A 111 9.40 4.08 7.15
C ALA A 111 8.80 2.67 7.26
N TYR A 112 9.63 1.63 7.19
CA TYR A 112 9.20 0.24 7.38
C TYR A 112 8.61 0.02 8.77
N LEU A 113 9.31 0.42 9.83
CA LEU A 113 8.84 0.31 11.23
C LEU A 113 7.50 1.03 11.45
N THR A 114 7.31 2.21 10.85
CA THR A 114 6.05 2.95 10.97
C THR A 114 4.88 2.23 10.29
N ARG A 115 5.14 1.53 9.16
CA ARG A 115 4.11 0.80 8.41
C ARG A 115 3.76 -0.57 8.98
N VAL A 116 4.59 -1.14 9.84
CA VAL A 116 4.23 -2.38 10.54
C VAL A 116 3.04 -2.10 11.46
N LEU A 117 1.94 -2.85 11.31
CA LEU A 117 0.69 -2.54 12.01
C LEU A 117 0.71 -2.88 13.50
N SER A 118 1.39 -3.97 13.89
CA SER A 118 1.40 -4.48 15.26
C SER A 118 2.66 -4.08 16.01
N TRP A 119 2.51 -3.58 17.24
CA TRP A 119 3.62 -3.27 18.15
C TRP A 119 4.52 -4.47 18.43
N ARG A 120 3.92 -5.66 18.58
CA ARG A 120 4.67 -6.92 18.73
C ARG A 120 5.57 -7.17 17.52
N ASN A 121 5.03 -6.96 16.32
CA ASN A 121 5.79 -7.16 15.09
C ASN A 121 6.85 -6.07 14.87
N LYS A 122 6.58 -4.81 15.27
CA LYS A 122 7.58 -3.73 15.31
C LYS A 122 8.75 -4.10 16.21
N PHE A 123 8.47 -4.61 17.42
CA PHE A 123 9.49 -5.03 18.37
C PHE A 123 10.31 -6.20 17.84
N TYR A 124 9.67 -7.24 17.29
CA TYR A 124 10.39 -8.34 16.65
C TYR A 124 11.31 -7.87 15.52
N VAL A 125 10.87 -6.93 14.69
CA VAL A 125 11.70 -6.37 13.62
C VAL A 125 12.90 -5.62 14.19
N ALA A 126 12.70 -4.78 15.22
CA ALA A 126 13.78 -4.06 15.88
C ALA A 126 14.80 -5.00 16.55
N VAL A 127 14.32 -6.03 17.25
CA VAL A 127 15.16 -7.04 17.91
C VAL A 127 15.89 -7.92 16.90
N ASN A 128 15.35 -8.20 15.71
CA ASN A 128 16.11 -8.92 14.68
C ASN A 128 17.17 -8.02 14.02
N TRP A 129 16.90 -6.73 13.90
CA TRP A 129 17.81 -5.77 13.31
C TRP A 129 19.02 -5.44 14.19
N GLY A 130 18.88 -5.48 15.51
CA GLY A 130 19.95 -5.21 16.47
C GLY A 130 21.14 -6.18 16.35
N PRO A 131 20.94 -7.50 16.53
CA PRO A 131 21.98 -8.50 16.37
C PRO A 131 22.56 -8.52 14.96
N THR A 132 21.76 -8.31 13.92
CA THR A 132 22.27 -8.20 12.54
C THR A 132 23.25 -7.04 12.37
N PHE A 133 23.07 -5.94 13.12
CA PHE A 133 23.96 -4.78 13.09
C PHE A 133 25.25 -5.01 13.89
N VAL A 134 25.17 -5.75 15.00
CA VAL A 134 26.31 -5.97 15.93
C VAL A 134 27.14 -7.21 15.56
N PHE A 135 26.49 -8.30 15.13
CA PHE A 135 27.10 -9.61 14.91
C PHE A 135 27.08 -10.06 13.44
N GLY A 136 26.48 -9.28 12.54
CA GLY A 136 26.27 -9.67 11.14
C GLY A 136 25.04 -10.57 10.97
N ARG A 137 24.63 -10.84 9.70
CA ARG A 137 23.54 -11.78 9.44
C ARG A 137 24.02 -13.19 9.77
N ASP A 138 23.28 -13.88 10.62
CA ASP A 138 23.47 -15.31 10.79
C ASP A 138 23.06 -16.02 9.49
N ASN A 139 24.04 -16.61 8.81
CA ASN A 139 23.87 -17.34 7.55
C ASN A 139 23.99 -18.86 7.78
N SER A 140 23.95 -19.32 9.04
CA SER A 140 24.05 -20.75 9.33
C SER A 140 22.85 -21.49 8.71
N ARG A 141 23.15 -22.27 7.68
CA ARG A 141 22.23 -23.27 7.12
C ARG A 141 22.36 -24.50 7.99
N ILE A 142 21.34 -24.77 8.79
CA ILE A 142 21.21 -26.06 9.48
C ILE A 142 20.81 -27.06 8.39
N GLY A 143 21.80 -27.84 7.93
CA GLY A 143 21.60 -28.99 7.06
C GLY A 143 21.26 -30.24 7.86
#